data_AF-A0A345P0I3-F1
#
_entry.id   AF-A0A345P0I3-F1
#
_cell.length_a   1.000
_cell.length_b   1.000
_cell.length_c   1.000
_cell.angle_alpha   90.00
_cell.angle_beta   90.00
_cell.angle_gamma   90.00
#
_symmetry.space_group_name_H-M   'P 1'
#
loop_
_entity.id
_entity.type
_entity.pdbx_description
1 polymer ?
#
loop_
_entity_poly.entity_id
_entity_poly.type
_entity_poly.pdbx_seq_one_letter_code
_entity_poly.pdbx_strand_id
1 'polypeptide(L)'
;MNKIAQWVIWFLVLVPNSILVYLFVSFSLFGAAAEKSPIFMDYLLATGIVLIANITTVQQIIAIQKKRSQGFIYGVIVAVAQILGLYVFAITFSKIGLAITIFSIFSAILLVVRAVRQPKKTANLTS
;
A
#
# COMPACT_ATOMS: atom_id res chain seq x y z
N MET A 1 -7.66 19.50 -5.00
CA MET A 1 -7.84 18.46 -6.04
C MET A 1 -9.29 17.99 -6.00
N ASN A 2 -9.92 17.76 -7.17
CA ASN A 2 -11.29 17.26 -7.21
C ASN A 2 -11.38 15.87 -6.58
N LYS A 3 -12.44 15.59 -5.80
CA LYS A 3 -12.68 14.30 -5.17
C LYS A 3 -12.77 13.17 -6.20
N ILE A 4 -13.35 13.44 -7.38
CA ILE A 4 -13.44 12.46 -8.48
C ILE A 4 -12.03 12.08 -8.95
N ALA A 5 -11.16 13.07 -9.19
CA ALA A 5 -9.78 12.83 -9.60
C ALA A 5 -9.00 12.01 -8.55
N GLN A 6 -9.23 12.26 -7.26
CA GLN A 6 -8.62 11.46 -6.18
C GLN A 6 -9.04 9.99 -6.23
N TRP A 7 -10.32 9.70 -6.49
CA TRP A 7 -10.81 8.32 -6.63
C TRP A 7 -10.23 7.62 -7.87
N VAL A 8 -10.12 8.34 -8.99
CA VAL A 8 -9.49 7.81 -10.21
C VAL A 8 -8.02 7.47 -9.96
N ILE A 9 -7.25 8.39 -9.35
CA ILE A 9 -5.84 8.15 -9.02
C ILE A 9 -5.70 6.99 -8.01
N TRP A 10 -6.58 6.93 -7.01
CA TRP A 10 -6.59 5.83 -6.05
C TRP A 10 -6.79 4.47 -6.74
N PHE A 11 -7.73 4.39 -7.70
CA PHE A 11 -7.97 3.17 -8.46
C PHE A 11 -6.75 2.78 -9.31
N LEU A 12 -6.11 3.77 -9.96
CA LEU A 12 -4.89 3.57 -10.73
C LEU A 12 -3.69 3.10 -9.88
N VAL A 13 -3.69 3.39 -8.58
CA VAL A 13 -2.68 2.87 -7.65
C VAL A 13 -3.06 1.48 -7.13
N LEU A 14 -4.34 1.27 -6.81
CA LEU A 14 -4.85 0.00 -6.28
C LEU A 14 -4.56 -1.16 -7.23
N VAL A 15 -4.93 -1.03 -8.51
CA VAL A 15 -4.88 -2.17 -9.44
C VAL A 15 -3.46 -2.71 -9.64
N PRO A 16 -2.43 -1.89 -10.00
CA PRO A 16 -1.07 -2.40 -10.17
C PRO A 16 -0.48 -2.97 -8.89
N ASN A 17 -0.75 -2.32 -7.75
CA ASN A 17 -0.27 -2.80 -6.46
C ASN A 17 -0.90 -4.17 -6.11
N SER A 18 -2.21 -4.33 -6.29
CA SER A 18 -2.89 -5.60 -6.04
C SER A 18 -2.36 -6.71 -6.95
N ILE A 19 -2.13 -6.45 -8.24
CA ILE A 19 -1.57 -7.44 -9.16
C ILE A 19 -0.19 -7.92 -8.69
N LEU A 20 0.72 -7.00 -8.35
CA LEU A 20 2.07 -7.35 -7.88
C LEU A 20 2.04 -8.16 -6.57
N VAL A 21 1.13 -7.80 -5.67
CA VAL A 21 0.96 -8.48 -4.38
C VAL A 21 0.41 -9.89 -4.56
N TYR A 22 -0.60 -10.07 -5.43
CA TYR A 22 -1.13 -11.40 -5.70
C TYR A 22 -0.12 -12.31 -6.40
N LEU A 23 0.70 -11.77 -7.31
CA LEU A 23 1.82 -12.53 -7.89
C LEU A 23 2.78 -13.03 -6.80
N PHE A 24 3.13 -12.17 -5.83
CA PHE A 24 3.98 -12.55 -4.70
C PHE A 24 3.35 -13.60 -3.79
N VAL A 25 2.07 -13.43 -3.48
CA VAL A 25 1.31 -14.35 -2.63
C VAL A 25 1.16 -15.72 -3.30
N SER A 26 0.85 -15.75 -4.60
CA SER A 26 0.80 -16.99 -5.37
C SER A 26 2.15 -17.70 -5.39
N PHE A 27 3.26 -16.96 -5.57
CA PHE A 27 4.60 -17.54 -5.47
C PHE A 27 4.88 -18.12 -4.08
N SER A 28 4.50 -17.41 -3.02
CA SER A 28 4.67 -17.90 -1.64
C SER A 28 3.83 -19.14 -1.34
N LEU A 29 2.59 -19.21 -1.82
CA LEU A 29 1.66 -20.32 -1.54
C LEU A 29 1.96 -21.57 -2.38
N PHE A 30 2.36 -21.40 -3.63
CA PHE A 30 2.51 -22.52 -4.57
C PHE A 30 3.97 -22.85 -4.92
N GLY A 31 4.90 -21.89 -4.75
CA GLY A 31 6.33 -22.10 -5.03
C GLY A 31 7.11 -22.72 -3.85
N ALA A 32 6.64 -22.54 -2.61
CA ALA A 32 7.28 -23.10 -1.40
C ALA A 32 6.82 -24.53 -1.06
N ALA A 33 5.88 -25.10 -1.82
CA ALA A 33 5.21 -26.37 -1.53
C ALA A 33 6.08 -27.63 -1.70
N ALA A 34 7.40 -27.51 -1.89
CA ALA A 34 8.26 -28.68 -2.00
C ALA A 34 8.60 -29.31 -0.62
N GLU A 35 8.60 -28.55 0.48
CA GLU A 35 9.07 -29.08 1.77
C GLU A 35 8.27 -28.56 2.99
N LYS A 36 7.34 -29.40 3.49
CA LYS A 36 6.95 -29.54 4.91
C LYS A 36 6.47 -28.31 5.73
N SER A 37 5.96 -27.23 5.12
CA SER A 37 5.28 -26.18 5.90
C SER A 37 3.85 -26.60 6.28
N PRO A 38 3.39 -26.40 7.53
CA PRO A 38 1.99 -26.58 7.87
C PRO A 38 1.15 -25.54 7.11
N ILE A 39 0.24 -26.02 6.27
CA ILE A 39 -0.65 -25.26 5.37
C ILE A 39 -1.16 -23.94 5.99
N PHE A 40 -1.50 -23.94 7.29
CA PHE A 40 -1.97 -22.75 8.01
C PHE A 40 -0.97 -21.58 8.03
N MET A 41 0.33 -21.84 8.18
CA MET A 41 1.35 -20.79 8.30
C MET A 41 1.58 -20.06 6.97
N ASP A 42 1.51 -20.77 5.86
CA ASP A 42 1.67 -20.19 4.52
C ASP A 42 0.49 -19.25 4.17
N TYR A 43 -0.73 -19.63 4.56
CA TYR A 43 -1.91 -18.76 4.41
C TYR A 43 -1.87 -17.55 5.34
N LEU A 44 -1.34 -17.68 6.56
CA LEU A 44 -1.16 -16.56 7.48
C LEU A 44 -0.16 -15.54 6.91
N LEU A 45 0.97 -16.02 6.38
CA LEU A 45 1.99 -15.19 5.72
C LEU A 45 1.43 -14.49 4.48
N ALA A 46 0.74 -15.24 3.62
CA ALA A 46 0.05 -14.69 2.45
C ALA A 46 -0.92 -13.56 2.83
N THR A 47 -1.75 -13.79 3.84
CA THR A 47 -2.71 -12.80 4.34
C THR A 47 -2.01 -11.56 4.89
N GLY A 48 -0.92 -11.76 5.64
CA GLY A 48 -0.09 -10.67 6.16
C GLY A 48 0.50 -9.81 5.05
N ILE A 49 1.04 -10.43 4.00
CA ILE A 49 1.59 -9.72 2.83
C ILE A 49 0.51 -8.89 2.14
N VAL A 50 -0.68 -9.46 1.91
CA VAL A 50 -1.81 -8.73 1.30
C VAL A 50 -2.20 -7.51 2.13
N LEU A 51 -2.31 -7.68 3.45
CA LEU A 51 -2.69 -6.59 4.36
C LEU A 51 -1.65 -5.47 4.37
N ILE A 52 -0.38 -5.84 4.56
CA ILE A 52 0.72 -4.88 4.65
C ILE A 52 0.90 -4.14 3.32
N ALA A 53 0.83 -4.85 2.20
CA ALA A 53 1.06 -4.22 0.91
C ALA A 53 -0.08 -3.28 0.48
N ASN A 54 -1.30 -3.45 1.03
CA ASN A 54 -2.43 -2.56 0.75
C ASN A 54 -2.56 -1.40 1.75
N ILE A 55 -1.61 -1.22 2.67
CA ILE A 55 -1.68 -0.15 3.67
C ILE A 55 -1.60 1.26 3.06
N THR A 56 -0.89 1.41 1.95
CA THR A 56 -0.86 2.65 1.14
C THR A 56 -2.23 2.97 0.57
N THR A 57 -2.95 1.95 0.10
CA THR A 57 -4.30 2.09 -0.45
C THR A 57 -5.30 2.49 0.64
N VAL A 58 -5.19 1.91 1.84
CA VAL A 58 -5.98 2.30 3.02
C VAL A 58 -5.68 3.75 3.42
N GLN A 59 -4.40 4.14 3.45
CA GLN A 59 -3.99 5.51 3.76
C GLN A 59 -4.63 6.54 2.82
N GLN A 60 -4.64 6.25 1.51
CA GLN A 60 -5.23 7.12 0.51
C GLN A 60 -6.75 7.27 0.69
N ILE A 61 -7.47 6.18 1.02
CA ILE A 61 -8.91 6.24 1.35
C ILE A 61 -9.14 7.20 2.53
N ILE A 62 -8.36 7.06 3.61
CA ILE A 62 -8.48 7.93 4.79
C ILE A 62 -8.22 9.39 4.39
N ALA A 63 -7.22 9.65 3.53
CA ALA A 63 -6.91 10.99 3.07
C ALA A 63 -8.04 11.62 2.24
N ILE A 64 -8.69 10.84 1.36
CA ILE A 64 -9.87 11.28 0.58
C ILE A 64 -11.02 11.61 1.53
N GLN A 65 -11.34 10.72 2.47
CA GLN A 65 -12.46 10.91 3.41
C GLN A 65 -12.26 12.12 4.34
N LYS A 66 -11.01 12.40 4.73
CA LYS A 66 -10.66 13.56 5.55
C LYS A 66 -10.44 14.85 4.72
N LYS A 67 -10.66 14.83 3.39
CA LYS A 67 -10.44 15.95 2.46
C LYS A 67 -9.02 16.53 2.51
N ARG A 68 -8.01 15.69 2.71
CA ARG A 68 -6.61 16.11 2.89
C ARG A 68 -5.81 15.91 1.61
N SER A 69 -5.82 16.91 0.75
CA SER A 69 -5.12 16.84 -0.55
C SER A 69 -3.62 16.56 -0.40
N GLN A 70 -2.93 17.20 0.57
CA GLN A 70 -1.50 16.95 0.80
C GLN A 70 -1.23 15.50 1.26
N GLY A 71 -2.02 15.00 2.21
CA GLY A 71 -1.90 13.62 2.70
C GLY A 71 -2.16 12.59 1.60
N PHE A 72 -3.04 12.90 0.65
CA PHE A 72 -3.29 12.08 -0.52
C PHE A 72 -2.08 12.07 -1.47
N ILE A 73 -1.50 13.25 -1.77
CA ILE A 73 -0.33 13.36 -2.65
C ILE A 73 0.86 12.59 -2.08
N TYR A 74 1.16 12.74 -0.78
CA TYR A 74 2.20 11.93 -0.13
C TYR A 74 1.91 10.44 -0.21
N GLY A 75 0.64 10.05 -0.04
CA GLY A 75 0.18 8.67 -0.22
C GLY A 75 0.43 8.13 -1.62
N VAL A 76 0.22 8.95 -2.65
CA VAL A 76 0.48 8.57 -4.06
C VAL A 76 1.97 8.39 -4.30
N ILE A 77 2.82 9.30 -3.83
CA ILE A 77 4.28 9.20 -3.97
C ILE A 77 4.79 7.90 -3.32
N VAL A 78 4.35 7.62 -2.09
CA VAL A 78 4.73 6.40 -1.36
C VAL A 78 4.23 5.15 -2.10
N ALA A 79 3.01 5.17 -2.63
CA ALA A 79 2.48 4.02 -3.36
C ALA A 79 3.21 3.77 -4.69
N VAL A 80 3.57 4.82 -5.43
CA VAL A 80 4.40 4.69 -6.64
C VAL A 80 5.78 4.11 -6.30
N ALA A 81 6.42 4.60 -5.24
CA ALA A 81 7.69 4.05 -4.77
C ALA A 81 7.55 2.57 -4.37
N GLN A 82 6.46 2.19 -3.70
CA GLN A 82 6.18 0.81 -3.34
C GLN A 82 5.99 -0.08 -4.58
N ILE A 83 5.20 0.37 -5.57
CA ILE A 83 4.96 -0.37 -6.83
C ILE A 83 6.28 -0.57 -7.58
N LEU A 84 7.09 0.49 -7.73
CA LEU A 84 8.39 0.40 -8.38
C LEU A 84 9.36 -0.51 -7.61
N GLY A 85 9.40 -0.40 -6.28
CA GLY A 85 10.21 -1.27 -5.43
C GLY A 85 9.84 -2.73 -5.57
N LEU A 86 8.54 -3.04 -5.51
CA LEU A 86 8.00 -4.39 -5.70
C LEU A 86 8.28 -4.92 -7.11
N TYR A 87 8.10 -4.09 -8.13
CA TYR A 87 8.36 -4.47 -9.52
C TYR A 87 9.84 -4.80 -9.75
N VAL A 88 10.75 -3.93 -9.28
CA VAL A 88 12.20 -4.17 -9.36
C VAL A 88 12.57 -5.44 -8.60
N PHE A 89 12.04 -5.63 -7.39
CA PHE A 89 12.29 -6.84 -6.62
C PHE A 89 11.76 -8.11 -7.31
N ALA A 90 10.55 -8.06 -7.87
CA ALA A 90 9.92 -9.19 -8.54
C ALA A 90 10.71 -9.66 -9.77
N ILE A 91 11.28 -8.73 -10.55
CA ILE A 91 12.00 -9.07 -11.78
C ILE A 91 13.46 -9.41 -11.52
N THR A 92 14.12 -8.69 -10.61
CA THR A 92 15.58 -8.76 -10.46
C THR A 92 16.05 -9.43 -9.17
N PHE A 93 15.13 -9.72 -8.24
CA PHE A 93 15.44 -10.14 -6.86
C PHE A 93 16.42 -9.20 -6.14
N SER A 94 16.47 -7.93 -6.56
CA SER A 94 17.38 -6.93 -6.00
C SER A 94 16.98 -6.54 -4.58
N LYS A 95 17.97 -6.61 -3.66
CA LYS A 95 17.83 -6.13 -2.27
C LYS A 95 17.42 -4.65 -2.20
N ILE A 96 17.76 -3.86 -3.22
CA ILE A 96 17.38 -2.45 -3.31
C ILE A 96 15.87 -2.30 -3.48
N GLY A 97 15.25 -3.10 -4.36
CA GLY A 97 13.80 -3.10 -4.56
C GLY A 97 13.04 -3.49 -3.28
N LEU A 98 13.56 -4.49 -2.56
CA LEU A 98 13.04 -4.89 -1.26
C LEU A 98 13.14 -3.74 -0.24
N ALA A 99 14.29 -3.08 -0.15
CA ALA A 99 14.51 -1.96 0.78
C ALA A 99 13.56 -0.78 0.50
N ILE A 100 13.36 -0.42 -0.77
CA ILE A 100 12.40 0.62 -1.18
C ILE A 100 10.98 0.25 -0.75
N THR A 101 10.60 -1.01 -0.95
CA THR A 101 9.27 -1.53 -0.57
C THR A 101 9.04 -1.41 0.93
N ILE A 102 10.02 -1.88 1.73
CA ILE A 102 9.96 -1.81 3.20
C ILE A 102 9.84 -0.35 3.65
N PHE A 103 10.68 0.54 3.13
CA PHE A 103 10.64 1.96 3.49
C PHE A 103 9.29 2.62 3.14
N SER A 104 8.70 2.21 2.01
CA SER A 104 7.39 2.68 1.57
C SER A 104 6.28 2.22 2.52
N ILE A 105 6.32 0.96 2.97
CA ILE A 105 5.39 0.42 3.97
C ILE A 105 5.47 1.22 5.28
N PHE A 106 6.68 1.45 5.81
CA PHE A 106 6.86 2.25 7.03
C PHE A 106 6.32 3.67 6.86
N SER A 107 6.62 4.31 5.73
CA SER A 107 6.12 5.65 5.41
C SER A 107 4.59 5.69 5.35
N ALA A 108 3.96 4.67 4.76
CA ALA A 108 2.52 4.55 4.68
C ALA A 108 1.89 4.36 6.07
N ILE A 109 2.46 3.52 6.94
CA ILE A 109 2.02 3.36 8.33
C ILE A 109 2.07 4.70 9.07
N LEU A 110 3.17 5.44 8.96
CA LEU A 110 3.30 6.77 9.58
C LEU A 110 2.24 7.75 9.07
N LEU A 111 1.95 7.72 7.77
CA LEU A 111 0.90 8.54 7.17
C LEU A 111 -0.50 8.12 7.66
N VAL A 112 -0.79 6.83 7.83
CA VAL A 112 -2.05 6.35 8.43
C VAL A 112 -2.17 6.85 9.87
N VAL A 113 -1.16 6.66 10.70
CA VAL A 113 -1.18 7.09 12.11
C VAL A 113 -1.41 8.59 12.22
N ARG A 114 -0.69 9.40 11.41
CA ARG A 114 -0.89 10.85 11.35
C ARG A 114 -2.29 11.21 10.85
N ALA A 115 -2.78 10.52 9.84
CA ALA A 115 -4.09 10.77 9.26
C ALA A 115 -5.20 10.44 10.26
N VAL A 116 -5.09 9.36 11.04
CA VAL A 116 -6.08 8.97 12.07
C VAL A 116 -6.06 9.95 13.24
N ARG A 117 -4.88 10.26 13.80
CA ARG A 117 -4.74 11.11 14.99
C ARG A 117 -5.25 12.54 14.82
N GLN A 118 -5.14 13.10 13.61
CA GLN A 118 -5.57 14.47 13.41
C GLN A 118 -7.08 14.55 13.06
N PRO A 119 -7.86 15.43 13.70
CA PRO A 119 -9.28 15.57 13.45
C PRO A 119 -9.57 16.02 12.01
N LYS A 120 -10.77 15.72 11.53
CA LYS A 120 -11.23 16.17 10.21
C LYS A 120 -11.16 17.70 10.20
N LYS A 121 -10.59 18.29 9.15
CA LYS A 121 -10.58 19.75 8.99
C LYS A 121 -12.04 20.14 8.71
N THR A 122 -12.79 20.51 9.75
CA THR A 122 -14.07 21.19 9.60
C THR A 122 -13.76 22.50 8.90
N ALA A 123 -14.36 22.71 7.74
CA ALA A 123 -14.36 24.02 7.14
C ALA A 123 -15.11 24.91 8.12
N ASN A 124 -14.41 25.77 8.85
CA ASN A 124 -15.03 26.90 9.50
C ASN A 124 -15.56 27.79 8.38
N LEU A 125 -16.84 27.59 8.07
CA LEU A 125 -17.66 28.58 7.38
C LEU A 125 -18.04 29.62 8.44
N THR A 126 -17.11 30.52 8.72
CA THR A 126 -17.39 31.81 9.37
C THR A 126 -16.59 32.85 8.62
N SER A 127 -17.21 33.41 7.58
CA SER A 127 -17.18 34.83 7.17
C SER A 127 -17.85 34.93 5.81
#